data_AF-A0A263BRW4-F1
#
_entry.id   AF-A0A263BRW4-F1
#
_cell.length_a   1.000
_cell.length_b   1.000
_cell.length_c   1.000
_cell.angle_alpha   90.00
_cell.angle_beta   90.00
_cell.angle_gamma   90.00
#
_symmetry.space_group_name_H-M   'P 1'
#
loop_
_entity.id
_entity.type
_entity.pdbx_description
1 polymer ?
#
loop_
_entity_poly.entity_id
_entity_poly.type
_entity_poly.pdbx_seq_one_letter_code
_entity_poly.pdbx_strand_id
1 'polypeptide(L)'
;MLIQCTKKLLDQLKIKPEVASEEETALTSWHANIITIMRRKTVVLVNDKNRYVIVLFGLKAKDFKNFNTLVVQAIRNTFTEENIQQSVIDDFLENASTITYTKTKDRKSVARMNKGCDYVYFYERDIDQSSIFQPIVSMKASGELVGEGMKNAIRPNEEMFQDLADYTGKKVFEVKAYVMKVFLHLENHEVWRRLVVPANMTFAQFHNALQIAFDWEDYHLHEFYIYMNADKKEFTWTKNPYHPDGHHPVINLLCDEESFGYRDEDDLPAKLDKDVRLEEYLPARGKYVYDFGDNWEHYFEVEREIEDFDKNYPQCLELKGETPPEDVGGEGGYEHYLEVIANKDHPDYEHFMQWGKRNLYRDYNIGVINRRLKWDR
;
A
#
# COMPACT_ATOMS: atom_id res chain seq x y z
N MET A 1 -24.90 -0.06 15.47
CA MET A 1 -24.08 0.92 14.73
C MET A 1 -24.90 2.16 14.50
N LEU A 2 -24.38 3.31 14.91
CA LEU A 2 -25.04 4.60 14.70
C LEU A 2 -24.40 5.34 13.52
N ILE A 3 -25.21 5.79 12.55
CA ILE A 3 -24.75 6.64 11.44
C ILE A 3 -25.41 8.02 11.51
N GLN A 4 -24.59 9.04 11.73
CA GLN A 4 -24.98 10.42 11.97
C GLN A 4 -24.80 11.21 10.67
N CYS A 5 -25.89 11.37 9.94
CA CYS A 5 -25.85 11.81 8.55
C CYS A 5 -26.02 13.32 8.42
N THR A 6 -25.34 13.91 7.44
CA THR A 6 -25.70 15.24 6.95
C THR A 6 -27.12 15.24 6.39
N LYS A 7 -27.78 16.41 6.40
CA LYS A 7 -29.13 16.56 5.81
C LYS A 7 -29.16 16.07 4.36
N LYS A 8 -28.12 16.39 3.58
CA LYS A 8 -27.98 15.98 2.17
C LYS A 8 -28.00 14.45 2.03
N LEU A 9 -27.32 13.72 2.92
CA LEU A 9 -27.32 12.25 2.88
C LEU A 9 -28.67 11.67 3.35
N LEU A 10 -29.27 12.21 4.42
CA LEU A 10 -30.61 11.80 4.87
C LEU A 10 -31.66 11.96 3.76
N ASP A 11 -31.64 13.09 3.06
CA ASP A 11 -32.56 13.37 1.95
C ASP A 11 -32.38 12.36 0.79
N GLN A 12 -31.15 11.89 0.54
CA GLN A 12 -30.86 10.86 -0.47
C GLN A 12 -31.33 9.46 -0.03
N LEU A 13 -31.13 9.14 1.25
CA LEU A 13 -31.56 7.87 1.85
C LEU A 13 -33.08 7.79 2.01
N LYS A 14 -33.77 8.94 2.07
CA LYS A 14 -35.20 9.05 2.37
C LYS A 14 -35.57 8.42 3.72
N ILE A 15 -34.64 8.49 4.68
CA ILE A 15 -34.80 7.97 6.04
C ILE A 15 -35.17 9.13 6.96
N LYS A 16 -36.18 8.93 7.82
CA LYS A 16 -36.47 9.85 8.91
C LYS A 16 -35.49 9.57 10.05
N PRO A 17 -34.64 10.53 10.46
CA PRO A 17 -33.67 10.29 11.51
C PRO A 17 -34.36 10.07 12.86
N GLU A 18 -33.82 9.13 13.64
CA GLU A 18 -34.21 8.83 15.01
C GLU A 18 -33.54 9.81 15.99
N VAL A 19 -33.91 9.71 17.27
CA VAL A 19 -33.22 10.38 18.37
C VAL A 19 -32.06 9.48 18.79
N ALA A 20 -30.86 10.05 18.96
CA ALA A 20 -29.68 9.27 19.36
C ALA A 20 -29.93 8.56 20.69
N SER A 21 -29.68 7.26 20.75
CA SER A 21 -29.66 6.51 22.01
C SER A 21 -28.33 6.74 22.74
N GLU A 22 -28.35 6.63 24.07
CA GLU A 22 -27.14 6.74 24.90
C GLU A 22 -26.31 5.42 24.91
N GLU A 23 -26.84 4.34 24.32
CA GLU A 23 -26.26 3.00 24.36
C GLU A 23 -25.11 2.80 23.36
N GLU A 24 -25.04 3.60 22.29
CA GLU A 24 -24.03 3.45 21.24
C GLU A 24 -22.71 4.13 21.61
N THR A 25 -21.61 3.41 21.42
CA THR A 25 -20.27 3.92 21.74
C THR A 25 -19.71 4.77 20.60
N ALA A 26 -18.71 5.61 20.89
CA ALA A 26 -18.01 6.38 19.86
C ALA A 26 -17.30 5.49 18.83
N LEU A 27 -16.91 4.26 19.20
CA LEU A 27 -16.24 3.33 18.28
C LEU A 27 -17.23 2.74 17.25
N THR A 28 -18.48 2.50 17.66
CA THR A 28 -19.55 1.97 16.79
C THR A 28 -20.38 3.07 16.13
N SER A 29 -19.99 4.33 16.31
CA SER A 29 -20.65 5.52 15.76
C SER A 29 -19.83 6.16 14.64
N TRP A 30 -20.53 6.62 13.60
CA TRP A 30 -19.93 7.20 12.41
C TRP A 30 -20.65 8.48 12.02
N HIS A 31 -19.92 9.50 11.56
CA HIS A 31 -20.48 10.63 10.83
C HIS A 31 -20.37 10.39 9.33
N ALA A 32 -21.44 10.63 8.59
CA ALA A 32 -21.48 10.35 7.16
C ALA A 32 -21.92 11.55 6.32
N ASN A 33 -21.21 11.79 5.23
CA ASN A 33 -21.53 12.80 4.23
C ASN A 33 -21.67 12.20 2.84
N ILE A 34 -22.40 12.90 1.98
CA ILE A 34 -22.43 12.61 0.54
C ILE A 34 -21.81 13.77 -0.25
N ILE A 35 -20.70 13.47 -0.91
CA ILE A 35 -19.95 14.36 -1.79
C ILE A 35 -20.08 13.91 -3.24
N THR A 36 -19.51 14.70 -4.15
CA THR A 36 -19.49 14.37 -5.58
C THR A 36 -18.04 14.28 -6.03
N ILE A 37 -17.63 13.12 -6.54
CA ILE A 37 -16.30 12.87 -7.09
C ILE A 37 -16.48 12.30 -8.49
N MET A 38 -15.73 12.80 -9.49
CA MET A 38 -15.89 12.41 -10.90
C MET A 38 -17.36 12.41 -11.38
N ARG A 39 -18.13 13.42 -10.95
CA ARG A 39 -19.58 13.59 -11.22
C ARG A 39 -20.47 12.45 -10.70
N ARG A 40 -19.96 11.57 -9.84
CA ARG A 40 -20.70 10.47 -9.22
C ARG A 40 -20.89 10.71 -7.72
N LYS A 41 -21.95 10.14 -7.14
CA LYS A 41 -22.28 10.27 -5.72
C LYS A 41 -21.36 9.38 -4.89
N THR A 42 -20.63 9.99 -3.97
CA THR A 42 -19.69 9.29 -3.08
C THR A 42 -20.10 9.53 -1.64
N VAL A 43 -20.24 8.47 -0.86
CA VAL A 43 -20.48 8.55 0.57
C VAL A 43 -19.18 8.33 1.31
N VAL A 44 -18.88 9.22 2.25
CA VAL A 44 -17.71 9.14 3.13
C VAL A 44 -18.23 9.01 4.56
N LEU A 45 -17.85 7.94 5.24
CA LEU A 45 -18.09 7.74 6.67
C LEU A 45 -16.78 7.99 7.41
N VAL A 46 -16.87 8.64 8.56
CA VAL A 46 -15.73 8.92 9.45
C VAL A 46 -16.11 8.45 10.85
N ASN A 47 -15.29 7.59 11.44
CA ASN A 47 -15.51 7.04 12.77
C ASN A 47 -15.44 8.14 13.85
N ASP A 48 -16.34 8.11 14.82
CA ASP A 48 -16.42 9.16 15.84
C ASP A 48 -15.27 9.13 16.85
N LYS A 49 -14.70 7.95 17.10
CA LYS A 49 -13.61 7.75 18.08
C LYS A 49 -12.26 8.08 17.45
N ASN A 50 -11.88 7.35 16.41
CA ASN A 50 -10.53 7.36 15.84
C ASN A 50 -10.42 8.10 14.51
N ARG A 51 -11.54 8.52 13.91
CA ARG A 51 -11.62 9.23 12.63
C ARG A 51 -11.23 8.38 11.41
N TYR A 52 -11.25 7.05 11.53
CA TYR A 52 -11.05 6.17 10.39
C TYR A 52 -12.09 6.45 9.31
N VAL A 53 -11.67 6.42 8.05
CA VAL A 53 -12.47 6.80 6.89
C VAL A 53 -12.90 5.56 6.13
N ILE A 54 -14.18 5.48 5.74
CA ILE A 54 -14.72 4.48 4.83
C ILE A 54 -15.39 5.17 3.66
N VAL A 55 -15.06 4.73 2.45
CA VAL A 55 -15.51 5.36 1.21
C VAL A 55 -16.33 4.39 0.37
N LEU A 56 -17.52 4.84 -0.01
CA LEU A 56 -18.36 4.20 -1.04
C LEU A 56 -18.49 5.14 -2.23
N PHE A 57 -17.99 4.73 -3.38
CA PHE A 57 -17.97 5.51 -4.60
C PHE A 57 -19.14 5.15 -5.53
N GLY A 58 -19.60 6.15 -6.29
CA GLY A 58 -20.35 5.85 -7.49
C GLY A 58 -21.81 5.40 -7.30
N LEU A 59 -22.42 5.62 -6.12
CA LEU A 59 -23.72 5.06 -5.77
C LEU A 59 -24.86 5.57 -6.66
N LYS A 60 -25.71 4.65 -7.10
CA LYS A 60 -26.94 4.88 -7.86
C LYS A 60 -28.15 4.81 -6.93
N ALA A 61 -29.31 5.25 -7.43
CA ALA A 61 -30.55 5.27 -6.65
C ALA A 61 -30.96 3.89 -6.07
N LYS A 62 -30.62 2.80 -6.76
CA LYS A 62 -30.87 1.43 -6.27
C LYS A 62 -29.95 1.06 -5.09
N ASP A 63 -28.73 1.58 -5.07
CA ASP A 63 -27.72 1.24 -4.06
C ASP A 63 -28.09 1.86 -2.70
N PHE A 64 -28.66 3.07 -2.72
CA PHE A 64 -29.20 3.71 -1.51
C PHE A 64 -30.35 2.93 -0.85
N LYS A 65 -31.05 2.03 -1.58
CA LYS A 65 -32.07 1.15 -0.99
C LYS A 65 -31.46 0.02 -0.15
N ASN A 66 -30.22 -0.35 -0.46
CA ASN A 66 -29.46 -1.41 0.20
C ASN A 66 -28.28 -0.83 1.02
N PHE A 67 -28.38 0.44 1.43
CA PHE A 67 -27.25 1.19 1.95
C PHE A 67 -26.65 0.57 3.22
N ASN A 68 -27.49 0.01 4.11
CA ASN A 68 -27.02 -0.69 5.31
C ASN A 68 -26.03 -1.82 4.98
N THR A 69 -26.41 -2.69 4.04
CA THR A 69 -25.58 -3.81 3.57
C THR A 69 -24.29 -3.30 2.94
N LEU A 70 -24.37 -2.24 2.14
CA LEU A 70 -23.19 -1.66 1.49
C LEU A 70 -22.20 -1.08 2.49
N VAL A 71 -22.67 -0.42 3.56
CA VAL A 71 -21.79 0.12 4.62
C VAL A 71 -21.05 -1.00 5.34
N VAL A 72 -21.77 -2.05 5.78
CA VAL A 72 -21.16 -3.20 6.45
C VAL A 72 -20.13 -3.88 5.54
N GLN A 73 -20.46 -4.07 4.26
CA GLN A 73 -19.54 -4.65 3.29
C GLN A 73 -18.32 -3.75 3.04
N ALA A 74 -18.50 -2.43 2.97
CA ALA A 74 -17.40 -1.48 2.77
C ALA A 74 -16.41 -1.53 3.94
N ILE A 75 -16.90 -1.59 5.18
CA ILE A 75 -16.06 -1.75 6.38
C ILE A 75 -15.33 -3.09 6.33
N ARG A 76 -16.05 -4.20 6.10
CA ARG A 76 -15.46 -5.54 6.01
C ARG A 76 -14.38 -5.63 4.95
N ASN A 77 -14.63 -5.12 3.75
CA ASN A 77 -13.67 -5.14 2.64
C ASN A 77 -12.43 -4.32 2.99
N THR A 78 -12.60 -3.12 3.55
CA THR A 78 -11.48 -2.26 3.94
C THR A 78 -10.65 -2.90 5.04
N PHE A 79 -11.29 -3.46 6.07
CA PHE A 79 -10.57 -4.11 7.16
C PHE A 79 -9.87 -5.40 6.72
N THR A 80 -10.44 -6.12 5.77
CA THR A 80 -9.79 -7.29 5.15
C THR A 80 -8.56 -6.87 4.35
N GLU A 81 -8.64 -5.78 3.58
CA GLU A 81 -7.49 -5.24 2.84
C GLU A 81 -6.38 -4.70 3.76
N GLU A 82 -6.75 -4.20 4.95
CA GLU A 82 -5.82 -3.89 6.05
C GLU A 82 -5.22 -5.14 6.72
N ASN A 83 -5.51 -6.36 6.26
CA ASN A 83 -5.12 -7.63 6.89
C ASN A 83 -5.63 -7.86 8.33
N ILE A 84 -6.70 -7.18 8.74
CA ILE A 84 -7.30 -7.42 10.06
C ILE A 84 -7.89 -8.84 10.07
N GLN A 85 -7.64 -9.59 11.15
CA GLN A 85 -8.16 -10.94 11.32
C GLN A 85 -9.68 -10.98 11.14
N GLN A 86 -10.19 -11.96 10.38
CA GLN A 86 -11.63 -12.11 10.16
C GLN A 86 -12.41 -12.23 11.47
N SER A 87 -11.86 -12.91 12.47
CA SER A 87 -12.48 -13.04 13.80
C SER A 87 -12.60 -11.72 14.57
N VAL A 88 -11.77 -10.72 14.27
CA VAL A 88 -11.86 -9.36 14.84
C VAL A 88 -12.90 -8.55 14.08
N ILE A 89 -12.92 -8.69 12.74
CA ILE A 89 -13.90 -8.04 11.87
C ILE A 89 -15.32 -8.53 12.21
N ASP A 90 -15.50 -9.83 12.38
CA ASP A 90 -16.78 -10.44 12.72
C ASP A 90 -17.29 -9.97 14.08
N ASP A 91 -16.48 -10.05 15.13
CA ASP A 91 -16.84 -9.54 16.46
C ASP A 91 -17.24 -8.06 16.43
N PHE A 92 -16.50 -7.24 15.67
CA PHE A 92 -16.83 -5.82 15.52
C PHE A 92 -18.16 -5.61 14.79
N LEU A 93 -18.42 -6.33 13.71
CA LEU A 93 -19.60 -6.13 12.87
C LEU A 93 -20.87 -6.80 13.40
N GLU A 94 -20.77 -7.92 14.12
CA GLU A 94 -21.92 -8.59 14.75
C GLU A 94 -22.55 -7.70 15.83
N ASN A 95 -21.71 -7.10 16.66
CA ASN A 95 -22.14 -6.12 17.67
C ASN A 95 -22.61 -4.79 17.05
N ALA A 96 -22.31 -4.56 15.77
CA ALA A 96 -22.69 -3.38 15.01
C ALA A 96 -23.90 -3.63 14.07
N SER A 97 -24.52 -4.83 14.13
CA SER A 97 -25.44 -5.38 13.13
C SER A 97 -26.73 -4.59 12.86
N THR A 98 -27.23 -3.83 13.83
CA THR A 98 -28.38 -2.93 13.60
C THR A 98 -27.87 -1.52 13.32
N ILE A 99 -28.16 -1.00 12.12
CA ILE A 99 -27.83 0.38 11.74
C ILE A 99 -29.01 1.31 12.04
N THR A 100 -28.76 2.33 12.86
CA THR A 100 -29.69 3.44 13.11
C THR A 100 -29.16 4.74 12.52
N TYR A 101 -30.06 5.66 12.19
CA TYR A 101 -29.71 6.93 11.54
C TYR A 101 -30.18 8.12 12.36
N THR A 102 -29.28 9.07 12.59
CA THR A 102 -29.62 10.35 13.22
C THR A 102 -29.11 11.52 12.39
N LYS A 103 -29.43 12.74 12.84
CA LYS A 103 -28.76 13.95 12.35
C LYS A 103 -27.36 14.05 12.94
N THR A 104 -26.47 14.76 12.26
CA THR A 104 -25.14 15.11 12.78
C THR A 104 -25.21 15.66 14.20
N LYS A 105 -24.31 15.19 15.08
CA LYS A 105 -24.29 15.52 16.51
C LYS A 105 -23.96 16.96 16.82
N ASP A 106 -22.86 17.44 16.27
CA ASP A 106 -22.27 18.73 16.63
C ASP A 106 -21.33 19.25 15.53
N ARG A 107 -20.96 20.54 15.61
CA ARG A 107 -20.12 21.20 14.61
C ARG A 107 -18.69 20.64 14.55
N LYS A 108 -18.15 20.16 15.67
CA LYS A 108 -16.78 19.61 15.73
C LYS A 108 -16.71 18.30 14.98
N SER A 109 -17.70 17.42 15.17
CA SER A 109 -17.82 16.15 14.48
C SER A 109 -18.05 16.33 12.97
N VAL A 110 -18.85 17.32 12.58
CA VAL A 110 -19.01 17.71 11.18
C VAL A 110 -17.70 18.22 10.57
N ALA A 111 -16.92 19.03 11.28
CA ALA A 111 -15.63 19.52 10.79
C ALA A 111 -14.64 18.37 10.57
N ARG A 112 -14.59 17.39 11.49
CA ARG A 112 -13.77 16.17 11.33
C ARG A 112 -14.19 15.35 10.11
N MET A 113 -15.49 15.14 9.93
CA MET A 113 -16.04 14.42 8.78
C MET A 113 -15.71 15.13 7.46
N ASN A 114 -15.84 16.46 7.40
CA ASN A 114 -15.46 17.23 6.22
C ASN A 114 -13.95 17.12 5.92
N LYS A 115 -13.10 17.11 6.95
CA LYS A 115 -11.66 16.88 6.76
C LYS A 115 -11.40 15.49 6.18
N GLY A 116 -12.15 14.47 6.61
CA GLY A 116 -12.15 13.15 5.97
C GLY A 116 -12.52 13.22 4.48
N CYS A 117 -13.56 13.98 4.12
CA CYS A 117 -13.90 14.22 2.71
C CYS A 117 -12.77 14.89 1.92
N ASP A 118 -12.04 15.85 2.52
CA ASP A 118 -10.91 16.52 1.86
C ASP A 118 -9.80 15.52 1.50
N TYR A 119 -9.49 14.56 2.39
CA TYR A 119 -8.52 13.51 2.10
C TYR A 119 -9.00 12.58 0.99
N VAL A 120 -10.29 12.25 0.94
CA VAL A 120 -10.85 11.46 -0.18
C VAL A 120 -10.72 12.20 -1.51
N TYR A 121 -10.88 13.53 -1.52
CA TYR A 121 -10.60 14.33 -2.72
C TYR A 121 -9.12 14.33 -3.11
N PHE A 122 -8.22 14.39 -2.13
CA PHE A 122 -6.77 14.31 -2.37
C PHE A 122 -6.38 13.02 -3.10
N TYR A 123 -7.02 11.90 -2.76
CA TYR A 123 -6.81 10.58 -3.37
C TYR A 123 -7.82 10.24 -4.49
N GLU A 124 -8.42 11.24 -5.17
CA GLU A 124 -9.39 11.00 -6.26
C GLU A 124 -8.80 10.15 -7.40
N ARG A 125 -7.49 10.25 -7.65
CA ARG A 125 -6.80 9.47 -8.71
C ARG A 125 -6.71 7.98 -8.40
N ASP A 126 -6.78 7.60 -7.13
CA ASP A 126 -6.72 6.21 -6.66
C ASP A 126 -8.09 5.53 -6.65
N ILE A 127 -9.15 6.21 -7.09
CA ILE A 127 -10.50 5.64 -7.11
C ILE A 127 -10.59 4.56 -8.19
N ASP A 128 -10.94 3.35 -7.75
CA ASP A 128 -11.37 2.28 -8.65
C ASP A 128 -12.78 2.60 -9.15
N GLN A 129 -12.88 3.07 -10.39
CA GLN A 129 -14.16 3.46 -10.99
C GLN A 129 -15.11 2.28 -11.26
N SER A 130 -14.58 1.04 -11.24
CA SER A 130 -15.32 -0.19 -11.47
C SER A 130 -16.03 -0.70 -10.21
N SER A 131 -15.55 -0.32 -9.02
CA SER A 131 -16.08 -0.75 -7.72
C SER A 131 -16.85 0.34 -6.98
N ILE A 132 -17.83 -0.07 -6.17
CA ILE A 132 -18.45 0.81 -5.16
C ILE A 132 -17.55 0.91 -3.93
N PHE A 133 -16.87 -0.16 -3.57
CA PHE A 133 -16.04 -0.24 -2.36
C PHE A 133 -14.65 0.25 -2.68
N GLN A 134 -14.14 1.17 -1.86
CA GLN A 134 -12.86 1.83 -2.10
C GLN A 134 -11.90 1.59 -0.93
N PRO A 135 -11.44 0.35 -0.71
CA PRO A 135 -10.57 0.03 0.42
C PRO A 135 -9.26 0.81 0.36
N ILE A 136 -8.60 0.88 -0.80
CA ILE A 136 -7.32 1.61 -0.97
C ILE A 136 -7.45 3.09 -0.60
N VAL A 137 -8.45 3.79 -1.13
CA VAL A 137 -8.71 5.20 -0.80
C VAL A 137 -9.07 5.37 0.69
N SER A 138 -9.82 4.43 1.25
CA SER A 138 -10.21 4.43 2.67
C SER A 138 -8.98 4.28 3.58
N MET A 139 -8.06 3.37 3.23
CA MET A 139 -6.79 3.14 3.93
C MET A 139 -5.88 4.37 3.84
N LYS A 140 -5.65 4.90 2.63
CA LYS A 140 -4.84 6.11 2.40
C LYS A 140 -5.38 7.31 3.19
N ALA A 141 -6.68 7.60 3.09
CA ALA A 141 -7.31 8.68 3.85
C ALA A 141 -7.25 8.46 5.38
N SER A 142 -7.20 7.21 5.84
CA SER A 142 -7.06 6.85 7.26
C SER A 142 -5.60 6.80 7.74
N GLY A 143 -4.63 6.80 6.82
CA GLY A 143 -3.21 6.94 7.12
C GLY A 143 -2.80 8.37 7.41
N GLU A 144 -3.58 9.35 6.95
CA GLU A 144 -3.31 10.79 7.12
C GLU A 144 -3.26 11.25 8.58
N LEU A 145 -2.28 12.09 8.92
CA LEU A 145 -2.17 12.66 10.26
C LEU A 145 -3.30 13.67 10.50
N VAL A 146 -4.06 13.46 11.58
CA VAL A 146 -5.18 14.33 11.96
C VAL A 146 -5.09 14.75 13.42
N GLY A 147 -5.49 15.99 13.73
CA GLY A 147 -5.36 16.50 15.10
C GLY A 147 -5.35 18.01 15.18
N GLU A 148 -5.31 18.52 16.41
CA GLU A 148 -5.15 19.94 16.69
C GLU A 148 -3.66 20.23 16.92
N GLY A 149 -2.93 20.46 15.82
CA GLY A 149 -1.48 20.67 15.81
C GLY A 149 -0.65 19.38 15.96
N MET A 150 0.66 19.46 15.74
CA MET A 150 1.55 18.29 15.74
C MET A 150 1.57 17.52 17.08
N LYS A 151 1.36 18.21 18.21
CA LYS A 151 1.41 17.58 19.55
C LYS A 151 0.23 16.65 19.85
N ASN A 152 -0.91 16.87 19.19
CA ASN A 152 -2.13 16.09 19.39
C ASN A 152 -2.55 15.40 18.09
N ALA A 153 -1.58 15.16 17.19
CA ALA A 153 -1.82 14.46 15.95
C ALA A 153 -1.85 12.96 16.20
N ILE A 154 -2.87 12.30 15.65
CA ILE A 154 -3.05 10.86 15.63
C ILE A 154 -3.06 10.37 14.19
N ARG A 155 -2.84 9.07 13.99
CA ARG A 155 -3.10 8.40 12.71
C ARG A 155 -4.36 7.53 12.86
N PRO A 156 -5.46 7.84 12.16
CA PRO A 156 -6.74 7.16 12.34
C PRO A 156 -6.69 5.65 12.22
N ASN A 157 -5.88 5.11 11.31
CA ASN A 157 -5.70 3.67 11.15
C ASN A 157 -5.07 3.00 12.38
N GLU A 158 -3.97 3.54 12.91
CA GLU A 158 -3.32 3.00 14.12
C GLU A 158 -4.25 3.05 15.33
N GLU A 159 -5.00 4.14 15.50
CA GLU A 159 -5.99 4.28 16.56
C GLU A 159 -7.13 3.26 16.38
N MET A 160 -7.60 3.03 15.15
CA MET A 160 -8.60 1.99 14.86
C MET A 160 -8.08 0.60 15.21
N PHE A 161 -6.83 0.26 14.86
CA PHE A 161 -6.27 -1.05 15.20
C PHE A 161 -6.21 -1.23 16.72
N GLN A 162 -5.72 -0.23 17.46
CA GLN A 162 -5.71 -0.29 18.92
C GLN A 162 -7.13 -0.41 19.49
N ASP A 163 -8.07 0.37 18.98
CA ASP A 163 -9.47 0.33 19.40
C ASP A 163 -10.10 -1.05 19.18
N LEU A 164 -9.81 -1.71 18.05
CA LEU A 164 -10.30 -3.05 17.75
C LEU A 164 -9.66 -4.11 18.66
N ALA A 165 -8.37 -3.96 18.97
CA ALA A 165 -7.68 -4.83 19.91
C ALA A 165 -8.31 -4.75 21.30
N ASP A 166 -8.54 -3.52 21.79
CA ASP A 166 -9.15 -3.26 23.09
C ASP A 166 -10.62 -3.73 23.14
N TYR A 167 -11.35 -3.55 22.04
CA TYR A 167 -12.75 -3.92 21.93
C TYR A 167 -12.97 -5.44 21.93
N THR A 168 -12.11 -6.18 21.24
CA THR A 168 -12.25 -7.65 21.07
C THR A 168 -11.40 -8.46 22.05
N GLY A 169 -10.37 -7.86 22.64
CA GLY A 169 -9.36 -8.57 23.43
C GLY A 169 -8.46 -9.49 22.59
N LYS A 170 -8.47 -9.37 21.27
CA LYS A 170 -7.73 -10.23 20.33
C LYS A 170 -6.56 -9.46 19.71
N LYS A 171 -5.59 -10.21 19.15
CA LYS A 171 -4.61 -9.64 18.22
C LYS A 171 -5.33 -9.20 16.96
N VAL A 172 -4.98 -8.02 16.44
CA VAL A 172 -5.59 -7.46 15.22
C VAL A 172 -5.04 -8.15 13.97
N PHE A 173 -3.75 -8.50 14.00
CA PHE A 173 -3.01 -9.03 12.85
C PHE A 173 -2.40 -10.39 13.21
N GLU A 174 -2.65 -11.38 12.36
CA GLU A 174 -1.92 -12.66 12.23
C GLU A 174 -1.89 -12.96 10.74
N VAL A 175 -0.87 -12.43 10.08
CA VAL A 175 -0.81 -12.31 8.62
C VAL A 175 0.16 -13.33 8.08
N LYS A 176 -0.26 -14.08 7.04
CA LYS A 176 0.69 -14.87 6.26
C LYS A 176 1.68 -13.93 5.59
N ALA A 177 2.97 -14.20 5.70
CA ALA A 177 4.02 -13.34 5.17
C ALA A 177 5.20 -14.16 4.62
N TYR A 178 5.94 -13.57 3.69
CA TYR A 178 7.15 -14.15 3.12
C TYR A 178 8.37 -13.42 3.65
N VAL A 179 9.33 -14.15 4.21
CA VAL A 179 10.69 -13.63 4.39
C VAL A 179 11.44 -13.88 3.10
N MET A 180 11.84 -12.80 2.45
CA MET A 180 12.48 -12.82 1.14
C MET A 180 13.81 -12.10 1.18
N LYS A 181 14.76 -12.60 0.40
CA LYS A 181 15.98 -11.87 0.12
C LYS A 181 15.91 -11.31 -1.29
N VAL A 182 16.15 -10.01 -1.42
CA VAL A 182 16.14 -9.26 -2.68
C VAL A 182 17.55 -8.77 -2.94
N PHE A 183 18.14 -9.21 -4.05
CA PHE A 183 19.48 -8.84 -4.48
C PHE A 183 19.39 -7.87 -5.64
N LEU A 184 20.13 -6.76 -5.58
CA LEU A 184 20.40 -5.93 -6.75
C LEU A 184 21.62 -6.52 -7.46
N HIS A 185 21.46 -6.85 -8.74
CA HIS A 185 22.52 -7.47 -9.51
C HIS A 185 23.57 -6.44 -9.95
N LEU A 186 24.77 -6.56 -9.38
CA LEU A 186 25.97 -5.79 -9.74
C LEU A 186 27.18 -6.75 -9.81
N GLU A 187 28.12 -6.46 -10.69
CA GLU A 187 29.32 -7.26 -10.96
C GLU A 187 30.31 -7.19 -9.79
N ASN A 188 30.55 -5.98 -9.26
CA ASN A 188 31.59 -5.75 -8.25
C ASN A 188 31.05 -5.46 -6.84
N HIS A 189 29.72 -5.36 -6.68
CA HIS A 189 29.10 -4.91 -5.43
C HIS A 189 28.04 -5.90 -4.95
N GLU A 190 28.08 -6.22 -3.66
CA GLU A 190 27.07 -7.07 -3.05
C GLU A 190 26.01 -6.23 -2.34
N VAL A 191 24.89 -5.96 -3.03
CA VAL A 191 23.79 -5.15 -2.53
C VAL A 191 22.53 -5.99 -2.39
N TRP A 192 21.99 -6.10 -1.18
CA TRP A 192 20.73 -6.82 -0.93
C TRP A 192 19.96 -6.30 0.27
N ARG A 193 18.67 -6.64 0.31
CA ARG A 193 17.73 -6.38 1.41
C ARG A 193 17.01 -7.69 1.76
N ARG A 194 16.89 -7.99 3.05
CA ARG A 194 16.01 -9.05 3.54
C ARG A 194 14.74 -8.42 4.07
N LEU A 195 13.61 -8.76 3.48
CA LEU A 195 12.30 -8.19 3.78
C LEU A 195 11.37 -9.29 4.33
N VAL A 196 10.51 -8.94 5.28
CA VAL A 196 9.27 -9.68 5.53
C VAL A 196 8.13 -8.90 4.88
N VAL A 197 7.34 -9.55 4.04
CA VAL A 197 6.24 -8.92 3.28
C VAL A 197 4.94 -9.69 3.51
N PRO A 198 3.81 -9.03 3.86
CA PRO A 198 2.50 -9.66 3.87
C PRO A 198 2.17 -10.34 2.53
N ALA A 199 1.69 -11.58 2.58
CA ALA A 199 1.44 -12.42 1.42
C ALA A 199 0.28 -11.92 0.54
N ASN A 200 -0.66 -11.19 1.13
CA ASN A 200 -1.78 -10.61 0.42
C ASN A 200 -1.42 -9.33 -0.35
N MET A 201 -0.21 -8.77 -0.21
CA MET A 201 0.19 -7.58 -0.96
C MET A 201 0.12 -7.85 -2.46
N THR A 202 -0.18 -6.83 -3.25
CA THR A 202 -0.02 -6.89 -4.71
C THR A 202 1.44 -6.71 -5.12
N PHE A 203 1.79 -7.09 -6.34
CA PHE A 203 3.14 -6.82 -6.87
C PHE A 203 3.39 -5.31 -7.02
N ALA A 204 2.37 -4.49 -7.28
CA ALA A 204 2.50 -3.03 -7.23
C ALA A 204 2.84 -2.52 -5.81
N GLN A 205 2.23 -3.08 -4.77
CA GLN A 205 2.59 -2.74 -3.38
C GLN A 205 4.00 -3.24 -3.03
N PHE A 206 4.41 -4.38 -3.59
CA PHE A 206 5.78 -4.88 -3.42
C PHE A 206 6.80 -3.98 -4.12
N HIS A 207 6.50 -3.46 -5.31
CA HIS A 207 7.28 -2.41 -5.97
C HIS A 207 7.53 -1.21 -5.05
N ASN A 208 6.48 -0.65 -4.44
CA ASN A 208 6.63 0.45 -3.47
C ASN A 208 7.56 0.09 -2.30
N ALA A 209 7.47 -1.16 -1.82
CA ALA A 209 8.35 -1.64 -0.76
C ALA A 209 9.81 -1.76 -1.23
N LEU A 210 10.05 -2.14 -2.48
CA LEU A 210 11.39 -2.20 -3.08
C LEU A 210 11.98 -0.80 -3.27
N GLN A 211 11.23 0.14 -3.83
CA GLN A 211 11.63 1.54 -3.95
C GLN A 211 12.08 2.10 -2.60
N ILE A 212 11.27 1.89 -1.56
CA ILE A 212 11.62 2.30 -0.20
C ILE A 212 12.83 1.54 0.35
N ALA A 213 12.94 0.22 0.13
CA ALA A 213 14.04 -0.58 0.68
C ALA A 213 15.40 -0.25 0.03
N PHE A 214 15.39 0.21 -1.22
CA PHE A 214 16.58 0.59 -1.97
C PHE A 214 16.81 2.11 -2.01
N ASP A 215 15.93 2.94 -1.46
CA ASP A 215 16.03 4.42 -1.43
C ASP A 215 15.92 5.08 -2.82
N TRP A 216 15.04 4.53 -3.66
CA TRP A 216 14.67 5.13 -4.94
C TRP A 216 13.32 5.86 -4.89
N GLU A 217 13.06 6.64 -5.92
CA GLU A 217 12.03 7.68 -5.94
C GLU A 217 10.89 7.42 -6.92
N ASP A 218 10.84 6.22 -7.53
CA ASP A 218 9.75 5.78 -8.40
C ASP A 218 9.53 6.71 -9.62
N TYR A 219 10.61 7.14 -10.26
CA TYR A 219 10.60 8.01 -11.45
C TYR A 219 10.42 7.24 -12.75
N HIS A 220 10.76 5.96 -12.75
CA HIS A 220 10.86 5.16 -13.96
C HIS A 220 9.89 3.98 -13.95
N LEU A 221 9.67 3.43 -15.14
CA LEU A 221 8.85 2.22 -15.31
C LEU A 221 9.54 1.01 -14.67
N HIS A 222 8.71 0.03 -14.30
CA HIS A 222 9.16 -1.24 -13.76
C HIS A 222 8.34 -2.41 -14.28
N GLU A 223 8.88 -3.61 -14.10
CA GLU A 223 8.16 -4.84 -14.36
C GLU A 223 8.69 -6.00 -13.50
N PHE A 224 7.88 -7.04 -13.38
CA PHE A 224 8.27 -8.30 -12.74
C PHE A 224 8.25 -9.46 -13.73
N TYR A 225 9.12 -10.43 -13.52
CA TYR A 225 9.10 -11.74 -14.16
C TYR A 225 9.07 -12.80 -13.08
N ILE A 226 8.13 -13.75 -13.19
CA ILE A 226 8.00 -14.85 -12.24
C ILE A 226 8.45 -16.15 -12.88
N TYR A 227 9.30 -16.91 -12.20
CA TYR A 227 9.89 -18.15 -12.68
C TYR A 227 9.33 -19.33 -11.88
N MET A 228 8.58 -20.23 -12.53
CA MET A 228 8.14 -21.46 -11.88
C MET A 228 9.31 -22.43 -11.73
N ASN A 229 9.41 -23.06 -10.56
CA ASN A 229 10.51 -23.96 -10.20
C ASN A 229 10.71 -25.08 -11.25
N ALA A 230 11.90 -25.14 -11.85
CA ALA A 230 12.49 -26.43 -12.20
C ALA A 230 13.61 -26.71 -11.19
N ASP A 231 13.66 -27.92 -10.65
CA ASP A 231 14.65 -28.30 -9.64
C ASP A 231 16.08 -27.98 -10.10
N LYS A 232 16.77 -27.00 -9.48
CA LYS A 232 18.22 -27.02 -9.14
C LYS A 232 18.73 -25.73 -8.46
N LYS A 233 19.75 -25.94 -7.62
CA LYS A 233 20.57 -24.94 -6.93
C LYS A 233 21.90 -24.83 -7.65
N GLU A 234 22.21 -23.69 -8.27
CA GLU A 234 23.56 -23.10 -8.38
C GLU A 234 23.47 -21.79 -9.19
N PHE A 235 24.14 -20.75 -8.71
CA PHE A 235 23.90 -19.35 -9.06
C PHE A 235 24.96 -18.83 -10.05
N THR A 236 24.54 -18.22 -11.17
CA THR A 236 25.44 -17.47 -12.06
C THR A 236 24.76 -16.20 -12.58
N TRP A 237 25.56 -15.18 -12.92
CA TRP A 237 25.11 -13.81 -13.17
C TRP A 237 25.06 -13.51 -14.68
N THR A 238 23.89 -13.36 -15.30
CA THR A 238 23.78 -12.89 -16.71
C THR A 238 22.51 -12.08 -16.96
N LYS A 239 22.64 -11.04 -17.81
CA LYS A 239 21.63 -10.01 -18.19
C LYS A 239 20.44 -10.51 -19.05
N ASN A 240 20.02 -11.76 -18.92
CA ASN A 240 19.02 -12.36 -19.82
C ASN A 240 17.64 -12.45 -19.12
N PRO A 241 16.50 -12.13 -19.78
CA PRO A 241 15.15 -12.46 -19.27
C PRO A 241 14.97 -13.95 -18.93
N TYR A 242 15.78 -14.84 -19.50
CA TYR A 242 15.91 -16.22 -19.04
C TYR A 242 16.67 -16.26 -17.71
N HIS A 243 16.05 -16.83 -16.66
CA HIS A 243 16.71 -17.01 -15.38
C HIS A 243 18.04 -17.73 -15.58
N PRO A 244 19.11 -17.38 -14.86
CA PRO A 244 20.44 -18.00 -14.98
C PRO A 244 20.49 -19.53 -14.74
N ASP A 245 19.37 -20.13 -14.34
CA ASP A 245 19.23 -21.56 -14.05
C ASP A 245 18.51 -22.30 -15.20
N GLY A 246 18.26 -21.61 -16.33
CA GLY A 246 17.45 -22.13 -17.45
C GLY A 246 15.94 -22.10 -17.18
N HIS A 247 15.48 -21.35 -16.18
CA HIS A 247 14.05 -21.17 -15.93
C HIS A 247 13.49 -20.11 -16.88
N HIS A 248 12.48 -20.52 -17.63
CA HIS A 248 11.68 -19.60 -18.40
C HIS A 248 10.69 -18.92 -17.46
N PRO A 249 10.59 -17.58 -17.49
CA PRO A 249 9.53 -16.91 -16.78
C PRO A 249 8.19 -17.41 -17.33
N VAL A 250 7.20 -17.57 -16.45
CA VAL A 250 5.86 -18.03 -16.83
C VAL A 250 4.87 -16.89 -16.99
N ILE A 251 5.19 -15.73 -16.40
CA ILE A 251 4.40 -14.52 -16.48
C ILE A 251 5.29 -13.29 -16.33
N ASN A 252 4.89 -12.22 -16.99
CA ASN A 252 5.44 -10.89 -16.81
C ASN A 252 4.35 -9.97 -16.23
N LEU A 253 4.66 -9.25 -15.15
CA LEU A 253 3.73 -8.34 -14.50
C LEU A 253 4.14 -6.91 -14.80
N LEU A 254 3.22 -6.16 -15.40
CA LEU A 254 3.45 -4.82 -15.94
C LEU A 254 2.89 -3.76 -14.98
N CYS A 255 3.60 -2.64 -14.85
CA CYS A 255 3.20 -1.53 -13.98
C CYS A 255 2.02 -0.71 -14.54
N ASP A 256 1.82 -0.70 -15.86
CA ASP A 256 0.81 0.13 -16.51
C ASP A 256 0.13 -0.54 -17.72
N GLU A 257 -1.00 0.02 -18.15
CA GLU A 257 -1.80 -0.51 -19.26
C GLU A 257 -1.20 -0.21 -20.65
N GLU A 258 -0.44 0.89 -20.80
CA GLU A 258 0.19 1.26 -22.06
C GLU A 258 1.33 0.30 -22.41
N SER A 259 1.99 -0.28 -21.40
CA SER A 259 3.00 -1.34 -21.54
C SER A 259 2.51 -2.56 -22.35
N PHE A 260 1.19 -2.85 -22.36
CA PHE A 260 0.64 -3.92 -23.21
C PHE A 260 0.73 -3.62 -24.71
N GLY A 261 0.76 -2.34 -25.10
CA GLY A 261 0.83 -1.91 -26.50
C GLY A 261 2.18 -2.14 -27.16
N TYR A 262 3.21 -2.45 -26.38
CA TYR A 262 4.58 -2.69 -26.85
C TYR A 262 4.93 -4.19 -26.95
N ARG A 263 3.95 -5.07 -26.76
CA ARG A 263 4.14 -6.53 -26.74
C ARG A 263 3.88 -7.16 -28.11
N ASP A 264 4.63 -8.22 -28.41
CA ASP A 264 4.46 -9.07 -29.58
C ASP A 264 3.59 -10.31 -29.27
N GLU A 265 3.06 -10.98 -30.31
CA GLU A 265 2.20 -12.16 -30.16
C GLU A 265 2.89 -13.35 -29.46
N ASP A 266 4.21 -13.46 -29.58
CA ASP A 266 5.03 -14.53 -29.01
C ASP A 266 5.52 -14.23 -27.58
N ASP A 267 5.16 -13.07 -27.02
CA ASP A 267 5.55 -12.69 -25.66
C ASP A 267 4.85 -13.54 -24.59
N LEU A 268 5.43 -13.53 -23.39
CA LEU A 268 4.85 -14.19 -22.22
C LEU A 268 3.42 -13.72 -21.96
N PRO A 269 2.59 -14.53 -21.27
CA PRO A 269 1.40 -14.01 -20.64
C PRO A 269 1.75 -12.81 -19.75
N ALA A 270 0.91 -11.78 -19.77
CA ALA A 270 1.08 -10.59 -18.94
C ALA A 270 -0.19 -10.21 -18.18
N LYS A 271 0.02 -9.62 -17.01
CA LYS A 271 -1.04 -9.03 -16.15
C LYS A 271 -0.52 -7.72 -15.58
N LEU A 272 -1.43 -6.86 -15.12
CA LEU A 272 -1.07 -5.70 -14.33
C LEU A 272 -0.63 -6.15 -12.94
N ASP A 273 0.48 -5.60 -12.45
CA ASP A 273 1.06 -5.92 -11.15
C ASP A 273 0.15 -5.55 -9.96
N LYS A 274 -0.69 -4.52 -10.12
CA LYS A 274 -1.72 -4.09 -9.17
C LYS A 274 -2.86 -5.11 -9.02
N ASP A 275 -3.05 -5.99 -9.99
CA ASP A 275 -4.15 -6.96 -10.03
C ASP A 275 -3.70 -8.37 -9.57
N VAL A 276 -2.43 -8.53 -9.21
CA VAL A 276 -1.83 -9.82 -8.83
C VAL A 276 -1.28 -9.74 -7.42
N ARG A 277 -1.72 -10.62 -6.53
CA ARG A 277 -1.20 -10.76 -5.17
C ARG A 277 0.06 -11.64 -5.14
N LEU A 278 0.95 -11.36 -4.19
CA LEU A 278 2.20 -12.12 -4.00
C LEU A 278 1.92 -13.61 -3.78
N GLU A 279 0.90 -13.95 -2.98
CA GLU A 279 0.50 -15.33 -2.70
C GLU A 279 -0.01 -16.13 -3.91
N GLU A 280 -0.34 -15.49 -5.03
CA GLU A 280 -0.71 -16.21 -6.26
C GLU A 280 0.48 -16.90 -6.92
N TYR A 281 1.69 -16.39 -6.69
CA TYR A 281 2.91 -16.84 -7.37
C TYR A 281 4.03 -17.27 -6.43
N LEU A 282 4.15 -16.65 -5.24
CA LEU A 282 5.14 -17.06 -4.25
C LEU A 282 4.77 -18.43 -3.67
N PRO A 283 5.77 -19.31 -3.37
CA PRO A 283 7.19 -19.01 -3.19
C PRO A 283 8.07 -19.16 -4.46
N ALA A 284 7.52 -19.00 -5.67
CA ALA A 284 8.33 -18.91 -6.88
C ALA A 284 9.38 -17.80 -6.80
N ARG A 285 10.48 -17.97 -7.54
CA ARG A 285 11.49 -16.92 -7.72
C ARG A 285 10.98 -15.85 -8.66
N GLY A 286 11.51 -14.64 -8.52
CA GLY A 286 11.20 -13.57 -9.46
C GLY A 286 12.34 -12.61 -9.71
N LYS A 287 12.20 -11.87 -10.81
CA LYS A 287 13.04 -10.74 -11.17
C LYS A 287 12.17 -9.49 -11.18
N TYR A 288 12.68 -8.40 -10.65
CA TYR A 288 12.10 -7.06 -10.71
C TYR A 288 13.08 -6.16 -11.44
N VAL A 289 12.64 -5.55 -12.54
CA VAL A 289 13.45 -4.62 -13.32
C VAL A 289 12.91 -3.22 -13.08
N TYR A 290 13.78 -2.30 -12.67
CA TYR A 290 13.46 -0.89 -12.48
C TYR A 290 14.33 -0.04 -13.38
N ASP A 291 13.73 1.01 -13.95
CA ASP A 291 14.35 1.91 -14.92
C ASP A 291 14.81 1.16 -16.18
N PHE A 292 14.03 1.26 -17.26
CA PHE A 292 14.37 0.58 -18.52
C PHE A 292 15.55 1.25 -19.27
N GLY A 293 16.00 2.42 -18.82
CA GLY A 293 17.23 3.06 -19.28
C GLY A 293 18.46 2.50 -18.56
N ASP A 294 18.50 2.62 -17.24
CA ASP A 294 19.63 2.17 -16.41
C ASP A 294 19.65 0.64 -16.18
N ASN A 295 18.49 0.00 -16.34
CA ASN A 295 18.23 -1.44 -16.27
C ASN A 295 18.67 -2.09 -14.95
N TRP A 296 18.12 -1.60 -13.84
CA TRP A 296 18.39 -2.15 -12.51
C TRP A 296 17.64 -3.46 -12.28
N GLU A 297 18.37 -4.58 -12.36
CA GLU A 297 17.80 -5.92 -12.17
C GLU A 297 17.90 -6.40 -10.72
N HIS A 298 16.75 -6.72 -10.13
CA HIS A 298 16.66 -7.31 -8.80
C HIS A 298 16.16 -8.73 -8.90
N TYR A 299 16.77 -9.62 -8.14
CA TYR A 299 16.32 -11.00 -8.01
C TYR A 299 15.83 -11.24 -6.59
N PHE A 300 14.67 -11.87 -6.45
CA PHE A 300 14.10 -12.19 -5.15
C PHE A 300 13.70 -13.65 -5.04
N GLU A 301 13.92 -14.19 -3.85
CA GLU A 301 13.52 -15.54 -3.48
C GLU A 301 12.96 -15.58 -2.05
N VAL A 302 11.98 -16.44 -1.83
CA VAL A 302 11.41 -16.70 -0.51
C VAL A 302 12.36 -17.64 0.26
N GLU A 303 12.90 -17.14 1.38
CA GLU A 303 13.72 -17.94 2.29
C GLU A 303 12.83 -18.79 3.23
N ARG A 304 11.69 -18.24 3.68
CA ARG A 304 10.68 -18.93 4.49
C ARG A 304 9.34 -18.22 4.50
N GLU A 305 8.29 -18.97 4.83
CA GLU A 305 6.93 -18.46 5.10
C GLU A 305 6.72 -18.28 6.60
N ILE A 306 5.91 -17.29 6.98
CA ILE A 306 5.46 -17.01 8.35
C ILE A 306 3.93 -16.96 8.32
N GLU A 307 3.25 -17.58 9.27
CA GLU A 307 1.78 -17.62 9.32
C GLU A 307 1.19 -16.58 10.30
N ASP A 308 1.98 -16.10 11.25
CA ASP A 308 1.55 -15.29 12.39
C ASP A 308 2.23 -13.91 12.46
N PHE A 309 2.53 -13.31 11.30
CA PHE A 309 3.15 -11.98 11.26
C PHE A 309 2.20 -10.93 11.86
N ASP A 310 2.70 -10.15 12.82
CA ASP A 310 1.89 -9.27 13.67
C ASP A 310 1.76 -7.83 13.11
N LYS A 311 2.05 -7.65 11.82
CA LYS A 311 1.95 -6.38 11.09
C LYS A 311 1.24 -6.58 9.76
N ASN A 312 0.62 -5.49 9.29
CA ASN A 312 0.00 -5.41 7.98
C ASN A 312 0.83 -4.61 6.96
N TYR A 313 2.13 -4.44 7.21
CA TYR A 313 3.06 -3.73 6.33
C TYR A 313 4.42 -4.45 6.30
N PRO A 314 5.20 -4.29 5.22
CA PRO A 314 6.50 -4.94 5.10
C PRO A 314 7.54 -4.36 6.07
N GLN A 315 8.55 -5.17 6.43
CA GLN A 315 9.70 -4.71 7.21
C GLN A 315 11.01 -5.22 6.62
N CYS A 316 12.03 -4.38 6.60
CA CYS A 316 13.41 -4.77 6.39
C CYS A 316 13.99 -5.35 7.69
N LEU A 317 14.50 -6.56 7.60
CA LEU A 317 15.12 -7.31 8.68
C LEU A 317 16.64 -7.11 8.68
N GLU A 318 17.24 -7.13 7.50
CA GLU A 318 18.69 -7.01 7.28
C GLU A 318 18.97 -6.33 5.93
N LEU A 319 20.12 -5.67 5.82
CA LEU A 319 20.60 -5.09 4.57
C LEU A 319 22.13 -5.24 4.45
N LYS A 320 22.62 -5.21 3.22
CA LYS A 320 24.05 -5.10 2.90
C LYS A 320 24.22 -4.27 1.63
N GLY A 321 25.31 -3.50 1.58
CA GLY A 321 25.68 -2.70 0.42
C GLY A 321 24.85 -1.41 0.30
N GLU A 322 25.49 -0.37 -0.22
CA GLU A 322 24.83 0.88 -0.57
C GLU A 322 24.09 0.75 -1.90
N THR A 323 22.98 1.46 -2.06
CA THR A 323 22.24 1.45 -3.32
C THR A 323 22.86 2.47 -4.28
N PRO A 324 22.97 2.16 -5.58
CA PRO A 324 23.20 3.17 -6.62
C PRO A 324 22.22 4.34 -6.53
N PRO A 325 22.67 5.59 -6.65
CA PRO A 325 21.78 6.75 -6.73
C PRO A 325 20.81 6.63 -7.92
N GLU A 326 19.64 7.25 -7.81
CA GLU A 326 18.75 7.49 -8.94
C GLU A 326 19.48 8.22 -10.08
N ASP A 327 19.12 7.86 -11.32
CA ASP A 327 19.64 8.42 -12.58
C ASP A 327 21.18 8.43 -12.71
N VAL A 328 21.90 7.49 -12.07
CA VAL A 328 23.38 7.46 -12.11
C VAL A 328 23.94 6.96 -13.43
N GLY A 329 23.12 6.40 -14.32
CA GLY A 329 23.53 5.91 -15.64
C GLY A 329 23.86 4.41 -15.63
N GLY A 330 23.08 3.64 -14.89
CA GLY A 330 23.22 2.21 -14.74
C GLY A 330 24.50 1.82 -14.00
N GLU A 331 24.84 0.54 -14.05
CA GLU A 331 25.99 -0.02 -13.35
C GLU A 331 27.32 0.68 -13.69
N GLY A 332 27.56 0.96 -14.98
CA GLY A 332 28.78 1.65 -15.42
C GLY A 332 28.87 3.08 -14.90
N GLY A 333 27.73 3.79 -14.88
CA GLY A 333 27.64 5.13 -14.27
C GLY A 333 27.89 5.10 -12.77
N TYR A 334 27.37 4.07 -12.07
CA TYR A 334 27.61 3.89 -10.64
C TYR A 334 29.09 3.62 -10.32
N GLU A 335 29.78 2.76 -11.09
CA GLU A 335 31.21 2.53 -10.89
C GLU A 335 32.02 3.81 -11.11
N HIS A 336 31.70 4.57 -12.15
CA HIS A 336 32.34 5.87 -12.40
C HIS A 336 32.08 6.85 -11.25
N TYR A 337 30.85 6.91 -10.75
CA TYR A 337 30.50 7.74 -9.59
C TYR A 337 31.37 7.39 -8.37
N LEU A 338 31.47 6.10 -8.03
CA LEU A 338 32.29 5.60 -6.91
C LEU A 338 33.77 5.94 -7.09
N GLU A 339 34.31 5.77 -8.30
CA GLU A 339 35.70 6.14 -8.63
C GLU A 339 35.96 7.63 -8.37
N VAL A 340 35.07 8.50 -8.83
CA VAL A 340 35.21 9.95 -8.66
C VAL A 340 35.12 10.36 -7.20
N ILE A 341 34.14 9.87 -6.45
CA ILE A 341 33.98 10.26 -5.03
C ILE A 341 35.04 9.65 -4.10
N ALA A 342 35.73 8.59 -4.52
CA ALA A 342 36.86 8.03 -3.77
C ALA A 342 38.11 8.92 -3.86
N ASN A 343 38.23 9.77 -4.89
CA ASN A 343 39.40 10.62 -5.11
C ASN A 343 39.06 12.11 -4.97
N LYS A 344 39.40 12.70 -3.82
CA LYS A 344 39.18 14.13 -3.52
C LYS A 344 39.89 15.10 -4.47
N ASP A 345 40.94 14.64 -5.15
CA ASP A 345 41.70 15.43 -6.12
C ASP A 345 41.16 15.26 -7.56
N HIS A 346 40.13 14.43 -7.77
CA HIS A 346 39.49 14.29 -9.08
C HIS A 346 38.83 15.62 -9.49
N PRO A 347 39.01 16.08 -10.75
CA PRO A 347 38.46 17.37 -11.19
C PRO A 347 36.94 17.48 -10.99
N ASP A 348 36.23 16.36 -11.10
CA ASP A 348 34.77 16.31 -10.95
C ASP A 348 34.28 15.94 -9.53
N TYR A 349 35.18 15.78 -8.55
CA TYR A 349 34.83 15.35 -7.18
C TYR A 349 33.73 16.23 -6.56
N GLU A 350 33.90 17.56 -6.56
CA GLU A 350 32.91 18.48 -5.97
C GLU A 350 31.57 18.44 -6.71
N HIS A 351 31.60 18.25 -8.03
CA HIS A 351 30.38 18.14 -8.83
C HIS A 351 29.59 16.89 -8.44
N PHE A 352 30.24 15.71 -8.44
CA PHE A 352 29.58 14.45 -8.12
C PHE A 352 29.17 14.34 -6.66
N MET A 353 29.94 14.89 -5.72
CA MET A 353 29.52 14.96 -4.31
C MET A 353 28.26 15.81 -4.11
N GLN A 354 28.10 16.89 -4.87
CA GLN A 354 26.87 17.70 -4.84
C GLN A 354 25.72 17.02 -5.57
N TRP A 355 26.00 16.35 -6.68
CA TRP A 355 25.01 15.58 -7.45
C TRP A 355 24.44 14.43 -6.61
N GLY A 356 25.29 13.60 -5.99
CA GLY A 356 24.85 12.49 -5.14
C GLY A 356 23.99 12.94 -3.96
N LYS A 357 24.35 14.05 -3.30
CA LYS A 357 23.52 14.63 -2.23
C LYS A 357 22.13 15.09 -2.70
N ARG A 358 22.01 15.54 -3.95
CA ARG A 358 20.72 15.95 -4.53
C ARG A 358 19.86 14.74 -4.88
N ASN A 359 20.49 13.65 -5.33
CA ASN A 359 19.83 12.38 -5.65
C ASN A 359 19.83 11.41 -4.47
N LEU A 360 19.73 11.97 -3.25
CA LEU A 360 19.53 11.24 -1.99
C LEU A 360 20.55 10.14 -1.68
N TYR A 361 21.75 10.18 -2.26
CA TYR A 361 22.83 9.28 -1.87
C TYR A 361 23.26 9.59 -0.42
N ARG A 362 22.85 8.72 0.51
CA ARG A 362 22.97 8.92 1.96
C ARG A 362 23.10 7.60 2.70
N ASP A 363 23.55 7.68 3.94
CA ASP A 363 23.51 6.56 4.88
C ASP A 363 22.05 6.11 5.09
N TYR A 364 21.69 5.00 4.45
CA TYR A 364 20.34 4.46 4.49
C TYR A 364 20.31 3.19 5.35
N ASN A 365 19.72 3.31 6.53
CA ASN A 365 19.70 2.24 7.54
C ASN A 365 18.29 1.65 7.73
N ILE A 366 18.25 0.46 8.32
CA ILE A 366 17.03 -0.31 8.60
C ILE A 366 15.97 0.52 9.35
N GLY A 367 16.39 1.41 10.26
CA GLY A 367 15.47 2.26 11.03
C GLY A 367 14.75 3.30 10.17
N VAL A 368 15.43 3.86 9.17
CA VAL A 368 14.82 4.77 8.18
C VAL A 368 13.91 3.98 7.24
N ILE A 369 14.39 2.85 6.71
CA ILE A 369 13.62 1.96 5.83
C ILE A 369 12.30 1.55 6.50
N ASN A 370 12.35 0.99 7.71
CA ASN A 370 11.16 0.51 8.40
C ASN A 370 10.19 1.62 8.79
N ARG A 371 10.69 2.85 9.00
CA ARG A 371 9.82 4.00 9.20
C ARG A 371 9.07 4.33 7.92
N ARG A 372 9.76 4.38 6.78
CA ARG A 372 9.14 4.66 5.48
C ARG A 372 8.20 3.54 5.04
N LEU A 373 8.60 2.27 5.16
CA LEU A 373 7.74 1.10 4.85
C LEU A 373 6.44 1.09 5.64
N LYS A 374 6.43 1.66 6.85
CA LYS A 374 5.21 1.80 7.65
C LYS A 374 4.30 2.94 7.17
N TRP A 375 4.88 4.07 6.74
CA TRP A 375 4.15 5.34 6.61
C TRP A 375 3.99 5.85 5.17
N ASP A 376 4.84 5.42 4.26
CA ASP A 376 4.87 5.86 2.86
C ASP A 376 4.21 4.80 1.95
N ARG A 377 3.46 3.85 2.53
CA ARG A 377 2.85 2.68 1.88
C ARG A 377 1.58 2.98 1.09
#